data_AF-A0A840CV97-F1
#
_entry.id   AF-A0A840CV97-F1
#
_cell.length_a   1.000
_cell.length_b   1.000
_cell.length_c   1.000
_cell.angle_alpha   90.00
_cell.angle_beta   90.00
_cell.angle_gamma   90.00
#
_symmetry.space_group_name_H-M   'P 1'
#
loop_
_entity.id
_entity.type
_entity.pdbx_description
1 polymer ?
#
loop_
_entity_poly.entity_id
_entity_poly.type
_entity_poly.pdbx_seq_one_letter_code
_entity_poly.pdbx_strand_id
1 'polypeptide(L)' 'MNQISNIDYIYPVFMLLFGLFMIFSPGTFIRKVGYNEERTKAEKWLKWTGIGLCVFAPLLAGFFYYKMNA' A
#
# COMPACT_ATOMS: atom_id res chain seq x y z
N MET A 1 -16.45 19.43 -13.93
CA MET A 1 -16.15 18.75 -12.65
C MET A 1 -16.02 17.27 -12.96
N ASN A 2 -14.81 16.71 -12.90
CA ASN A 2 -14.56 15.32 -13.31
C ASN A 2 -15.36 14.38 -12.40
N GLN A 3 -16.29 13.64 -12.99
CA GLN A 3 -16.99 12.56 -12.31
C GLN A 3 -15.95 11.49 -11.96
N ILE A 4 -15.86 11.19 -10.67
CA ILE A 4 -15.06 10.04 -10.21
C ILE A 4 -15.68 8.81 -10.86
N SER A 5 -14.89 8.09 -11.64
CA SER A 5 -15.30 6.94 -12.42
C SER A 5 -14.81 5.66 -11.74
N ASN A 6 -15.32 4.51 -12.15
CA ASN A 6 -14.86 3.21 -11.65
C ASN A 6 -13.34 3.00 -11.84
N ILE A 7 -12.74 3.74 -12.77
CA ILE A 7 -11.28 3.78 -12.99
C ILE A 7 -10.54 4.33 -11.77
N ASP A 8 -11.12 5.24 -10.98
CA ASP A 8 -10.44 5.81 -9.81
C ASP A 8 -10.24 4.78 -8.68
N TYR A 9 -11.00 3.67 -8.68
CA TYR A 9 -10.74 2.54 -7.77
C TYR A 9 -9.49 1.74 -8.12
N ILE A 10 -8.89 1.95 -9.29
CA ILE A 10 -7.63 1.29 -9.64
C ILE A 10 -6.51 1.68 -8.67
N TYR A 11 -6.54 2.92 -8.16
CA TYR A 11 -5.55 3.44 -7.21
C TYR A 11 -5.60 2.75 -5.85
N PRO A 12 -6.74 2.64 -5.15
CA PRO A 12 -6.82 1.91 -3.88
C PRO A 12 -6.56 0.41 -4.07
N VAL A 13 -7.01 -0.19 -5.17
CA VAL A 13 -6.69 -1.60 -5.48
C VAL A 13 -5.18 -1.78 -5.65
N PHE A 14 -4.52 -0.90 -6.40
CA PHE A 14 -3.07 -0.94 -6.57
C PHE A 14 -2.33 -0.69 -5.26
N MET A 15 -2.77 0.27 -4.44
CA MET A 15 -2.22 0.51 -3.09
C MET A 15 -2.30 -0.73 -2.21
N LEU A 16 -3.43 -1.45 -2.24
CA LEU A 16 -3.62 -2.67 -1.47
C LEU A 16 -2.68 -3.78 -1.94
N LEU A 17 -2.62 -4.04 -3.25
CA LEU A 17 -1.71 -5.03 -3.83
C LEU A 17 -0.24 -4.69 -3.56
N PHE A 18 0.12 -3.42 -3.66
CA PHE A 18 1.46 -2.93 -3.38
C PHE A 18 1.81 -3.04 -1.89
N GLY A 19 0.88 -2.70 -1.00
CA GLY A 19 1.03 -2.89 0.45
C GLY A 19 1.25 -4.37 0.80
N LEU A 20 0.46 -5.28 0.22
CA LEU A 20 0.63 -6.73 0.37
C LEU A 20 2.01 -7.17 -0.14
N PHE A 21 2.44 -6.68 -1.31
CA PHE A 21 3.75 -6.99 -1.86
C PHE A 21 4.90 -6.55 -0.93
N MET A 22 4.80 -5.37 -0.30
CA MET A 22 5.76 -4.90 0.69
C MET A 22 5.79 -5.79 1.95
N ILE A 23 4.66 -6.34 2.37
CA ILE A 23 4.56 -7.23 3.54
C ILE A 23 5.16 -8.62 3.25
N PHE A 24 4.78 -9.21 2.12
CA PHE A 24 5.15 -10.59 1.76
C PHE A 24 6.55 -10.68 1.16
N SER A 25 6.99 -9.68 0.40
CA SER A 25 8.28 -9.67 -0.27
C SER A 25 9.12 -8.43 0.07
N PRO A 26 9.36 -8.15 1.37
CA PRO A 26 10.14 -6.99 1.78
C PRO A 26 11.58 -7.06 1.25
N GLY A 27 12.13 -8.27 1.11
CA GLY A 27 13.47 -8.52 0.60
C GLY A 27 13.72 -7.97 -0.81
N THR A 28 12.68 -7.78 -1.62
CA THR A 28 12.82 -7.18 -2.96
C THR A 28 13.22 -5.71 -2.89
N PHE A 29 12.75 -4.97 -1.88
CA PHE A 29 13.02 -3.54 -1.71
C PHE A 29 14.38 -3.27 -1.06
N ILE A 30 14.85 -4.20 -0.24
CA ILE A 30 16.08 -4.08 0.58
C ILE A 30 17.13 -5.09 0.14
N ARG A 31 17.05 -5.55 -1.10
CA ARG A 31 18.01 -6.49 -1.72
C ARG A 31 19.47 -6.02 -1.65
N LYS A 32 19.70 -4.70 -1.56
CA LYS A 32 21.03 -4.09 -1.43
C LYS A 32 21.52 -3.94 0.02
N VAL A 33 20.66 -4.14 1.02
CA VAL A 33 21.05 -4.08 2.43
C VAL A 33 21.67 -5.42 2.82
N GLY A 34 22.90 -5.39 3.33
CA GLY A 34 23.61 -6.60 3.78
C GLY A 34 22.85 -7.34 4.88
N TYR A 35 23.14 -8.64 5.06
CA TYR A 35 22.56 -9.47 6.12
C TYR A 35 23.09 -9.05 7.52
N ASN A 36 22.67 -7.88 8.00
CA ASN A 36 23.00 -7.32 9.32
C ASN A 36 21.72 -6.89 10.06
N GLU A 37 21.83 -6.49 11.33
CA GLU A 37 20.71 -5.96 12.13
C GLU A 37 19.93 -4.83 11.43
N GLU A 38 20.63 -4.02 10.63
CA GLU A 38 20.02 -2.96 9.83
C GLU A 38 18.97 -3.48 8.83
N ARG A 39 19.21 -4.66 8.24
CA ARG A 39 18.25 -5.31 7.34
C ARG A 39 17.00 -5.73 8.09
N THR A 40 17.13 -6.29 9.28
CA THR A 40 15.97 -6.71 10.09
C THR A 40 15.11 -5.51 10.49
N LYS A 41 15.74 -4.38 10.85
CA LYS A 41 15.03 -3.12 11.13
C LYS A 41 14.33 -2.58 9.88
N ALA A 42 15.01 -2.60 8.73
CA ALA A 42 14.43 -2.14 7.47
C ALA A 42 13.28 -3.04 6.99
N GLU A 43 13.39 -4.38 7.12
CA GLU A 43 12.31 -5.34 6.85
C GLU A 43 11.10 -5.04 7.72
N LYS A 44 11.31 -4.82 9.02
CA LYS A 44 10.23 -4.53 9.95
C LYS A 44 9.55 -3.21 9.62
N TRP A 45 10.31 -2.16 9.35
CA TRP A 45 9.78 -0.86 8.96
C TRP A 45 8.96 -0.96 7.67
N LEU A 46 9.48 -1.66 6.66
CA LEU A 46 8.80 -1.84 5.38
C LEU A 46 7.48 -2.62 5.51
N LYS A 47 7.46 -3.67 6.34
CA LYS A 47 6.22 -4.41 6.66
C LYS A 47 5.20 -3.51 7.35
N TRP A 48 5.62 -2.67 8.30
CA TRP A 48 4.74 -1.70 8.96
C TRP A 48 4.16 -0.67 7.97
N THR A 49 4.99 -0.15 7.06
CA THR A 49 4.53 0.73 5.98
C THR A 49 3.54 0.02 5.05
N GLY A 50 3.81 -1.23 4.69
CA GLY A 50 2.90 -2.06 3.89
C GLY A 50 1.55 -2.30 4.57
N ILE A 51 1.54 -2.55 5.88
CA ILE A 51 0.31 -2.67 6.68
C ILE A 51 -0.47 -1.35 6.67
N GLY A 52 0.22 -0.22 6.87
CA GLY A 52 -0.39 1.10 6.79
C GLY A 52 -1.05 1.36 5.43
N LEU A 53 -0.38 1.01 4.34
CA LEU A 53 -0.92 1.07 2.97
C LEU A 53 -2.17 0.19 2.79
N CYS A 54 -2.16 -1.04 3.32
CA CYS A 54 -3.30 -1.94 3.26
C CYS A 54 -4.52 -1.41 4.04
N VAL A 55 -4.31 -0.68 5.12
CA VAL A 55 -5.40 -0.05 5.91
C VAL A 55 -5.88 1.24 5.23
N PHE A 56 -4.99 2.01 4.62
CA PHE A 56 -5.35 3.23 3.89
C PHE A 56 -6.14 2.94 2.61
N ALA A 57 -5.86 1.84 1.92
CA ALA A 57 -6.55 1.46 0.69
C ALA A 57 -8.09 1.37 0.82
N PRO A 58 -8.68 0.63 1.79
CA PRO A 58 -10.14 0.61 1.98
C PRO A 58 -10.70 1.94 2.45
N LEU A 59 -9.95 2.74 3.22
CA LEU A 59 -10.37 4.10 3.59
C LEU A 59 -10.51 5.01 2.36
N LEU A 60 -9.53 4.95 1.45
CA LEU A 60 -9.53 5.72 0.22
C LEU A 60 -10.64 5.24 -0.74
N ALA A 61 -10.85 3.92 -0.84
CA ALA A 61 -11.96 3.35 -1.59
C ALA A 61 -13.33 3.79 -1.03
N GLY A 62 -13.49 3.79 0.30
CA GLY A 62 -14.70 4.30 0.96
C GLY A 62 -14.94 5.78 0.69
N PHE A 63 -13.88 6.59 0.66
CA PHE A 63 -13.98 8.01 0.30
C PHE A 63 -14.44 8.21 -1.15
N PHE A 64 -13.90 7.45 -2.11
CA PHE A 64 -14.37 7.50 -3.49
C PHE A 64 -15.82 7.04 -3.63
N TYR A 65 -16.22 6.00 -2.91
CA TYR A 65 -17.61 5.55 -2.89
C TYR A 65 -18.56 6.64 -2.40
N TYR A 66 -18.23 7.27 -1.28
CA TYR A 66 -19.03 8.36 -0.73
C TYR A 66 -19.14 9.52 -1.72
N LYS A 67 -18.04 9.93 -2.35
CA LYS A 67 -18.01 11.06 -3.29
C LYS A 67 -18.63 10.75 -4.66
N MET A 68 -18.74 9.49 -5.05
CA MET A 68 -19.46 9.08 -6.26
C MET A 68 -20.98 9.05 -6.05
N ASN A 69 -21.42 8.73 -4.83
CA ASN A 69 -22.84 8.61 -4.48
C ASN A 69 -23.45 9.86 -3.83
N ALA A 70 -22.64 10.87 -3.47
CA ALA A 70 -23.05 12.17 -2.92
C ALA A 70 -23.01 13.26 -4.00
#